data_AF-A0A7J7KLK2-F1
#
_entry.id   AF-A0A7J7KLK2-F1
#
_cell.length_a   1.000
_cell.length_b   1.000
_cell.length_c   1.000
_cell.angle_alpha   90.00
_cell.angle_beta   90.00
_cell.angle_gamma   90.00
#
_symmetry.space_group_name_H-M   'P 1'
#
loop_
_entity.id
_entity.type
_entity.pdbx_description
1 polymer ?
#
loop_
_entity_poly.entity_id
_entity_poly.type
_entity_poly.pdbx_seq_one_letter_code
_entity_poly.pdbx_strand_id
1 'polypeptide(L)'
;MDATLKELAGLIKQMNPDARRKGTFIDFYVVFPQVLQGKYVQRDIGSICVGKKGADDMATLKEKRFVIGDYLNVAISHPMMAGRGGGRPRPY
;
A
#
# COMPACT_ATOMS: atom_id res chain seq x y z
N MET A 1 6.47 15.81 -1.02
CA MET A 1 5.03 15.54 -0.90
C MET A 1 4.74 15.08 0.51
N ASP A 2 3.89 15.82 1.19
CA ASP A 2 3.49 15.66 2.59
C ASP A 2 2.36 14.64 2.80
N ALA A 3 1.69 14.20 1.73
CA ALA A 3 0.66 13.17 1.81
C ALA A 3 1.17 11.89 2.49
N THR A 4 0.39 11.40 3.45
CA THR A 4 0.67 10.18 4.22
C THR A 4 -0.01 8.95 3.62
N LEU A 5 0.51 7.75 3.92
CA LEU A 5 -0.14 6.50 3.51
C LEU A 5 -1.57 6.37 4.06
N LYS A 6 -1.82 6.91 5.26
CA LYS A 6 -3.16 6.91 5.86
C LYS A 6 -4.15 7.79 5.08
N GLU A 7 -3.72 8.93 4.57
CA GLU A 7 -4.57 9.80 3.73
C GLU A 7 -4.89 9.13 2.39
N LEU A 8 -3.89 8.50 1.75
CA LEU A 8 -4.10 7.72 0.52
C LEU A 8 -5.08 6.56 0.76
N ALA A 9 -4.90 5.80 1.85
CA ALA A 9 -5.83 4.77 2.27
C ALA A 9 -7.24 5.35 2.53
N GLY A 10 -7.33 6.57 3.05
CA GLY A 10 -8.57 7.33 3.22
C GLY A 10 -9.35 7.48 1.91
N LEU A 11 -8.67 7.92 0.85
CA LEU A 11 -9.23 8.09 -0.48
C LEU A 11 -9.65 6.74 -1.10
N ILE A 12 -8.81 5.71 -0.98
CA ILE A 12 -9.12 4.36 -1.48
C ILE A 12 -10.41 3.83 -0.84
N LYS A 13 -10.57 3.99 0.47
CA LYS A 13 -11.79 3.58 1.18
C LYS A 13 -13.03 4.36 0.73
N GLN A 14 -12.89 5.59 0.27
CA GLN A 14 -14.03 6.36 -0.26
C GLN A 14 -14.51 5.76 -1.59
N MET A 15 -13.58 5.36 -2.46
CA MET A 15 -13.85 4.80 -3.79
C MET A 15 -14.16 3.29 -3.80
N ASN A 16 -13.57 2.54 -2.87
CA ASN A 16 -13.77 1.10 -2.71
C ASN A 16 -14.28 0.80 -1.29
N PRO A 17 -15.61 0.71 -1.08
CA PRO A 17 -16.19 0.43 0.22
C PRO A 17 -15.74 -0.90 0.84
N ASP A 18 -15.45 -1.93 0.04
CA ASP A 18 -15.00 -3.23 0.55
C ASP A 18 -13.65 -3.14 1.26
N ALA A 19 -12.81 -2.17 0.87
CA ALA A 19 -11.54 -1.90 1.53
C ALA A 19 -11.71 -1.38 2.97
N ARG A 20 -12.93 -0.99 3.39
CA ARG A 20 -13.21 -0.54 4.77
C ARG A 20 -13.30 -1.68 5.79
N ARG A 21 -13.37 -2.93 5.33
CA ARG A 21 -13.50 -4.10 6.21
C ARG A 21 -12.31 -4.14 7.18
N LYS A 22 -12.61 -4.20 8.49
CA LYS A 22 -11.58 -4.28 9.54
C LYS A 22 -10.67 -5.49 9.31
N GLY A 23 -9.36 -5.28 9.37
CA GLY A 23 -8.37 -6.30 9.05
C GLY A 23 -7.97 -6.38 7.57
N THR A 24 -8.54 -5.53 6.70
CA THR A 24 -8.04 -5.37 5.32
C THR A 24 -6.66 -4.74 5.37
N PHE A 25 -5.72 -5.31 4.61
CA PHE A 25 -4.41 -4.72 4.39
C PHE A 25 -4.42 -3.94 3.07
N ILE A 26 -3.84 -2.75 3.09
CA ILE A 26 -3.61 -1.92 1.93
C ILE A 26 -2.10 -1.70 1.85
N ASP A 27 -1.47 -2.42 0.92
CA ASP A 27 -0.02 -2.38 0.72
C ASP A 27 0.29 -1.41 -0.43
N PHE A 28 1.30 -0.57 -0.22
CA PHE A 28 1.66 0.50 -1.14
C PHE A 28 3.05 0.25 -1.74
N TYR A 29 3.15 0.42 -3.05
CA TYR A 29 4.39 0.32 -3.80
C TYR A 29 4.58 1.54 -4.69
N VAL A 30 5.82 2.01 -4.76
CA VAL A 30 6.21 2.99 -5.78
C VAL A 30 6.77 2.23 -6.97
N VAL A 31 6.23 2.52 -8.14
CA VAL A 31 6.67 1.96 -9.42
C VAL A 31 7.40 3.06 -10.19
N PHE A 32 8.68 2.84 -10.49
CA PHE A 32 9.56 3.84 -11.08
C PHE A 32 10.40 3.23 -12.21
N PRO A 33 10.83 4.02 -13.20
CA PRO A 33 11.63 3.53 -14.32
C PRO A 33 13.07 3.23 -13.88
N GLN A 34 13.54 2.02 -14.15
CA GLN A 34 14.94 1.66 -14.04
C GLN A 34 15.62 1.93 -15.38
N VAL A 35 16.13 3.16 -15.53
CA VAL A 35 16.63 3.74 -16.80
C VAL A 35 17.63 2.83 -17.51
N LEU A 36 18.57 2.22 -16.78
CA LEU A 36 19.60 1.34 -17.36
C LEU A 36 19.04 0.03 -17.93
N GLN A 37 17.88 -0.44 -17.44
CA GLN A 37 17.31 -1.74 -17.79
C GLN A 37 16.04 -1.60 -18.65
N GLY A 38 15.61 -0.38 -18.98
CA GLY A 38 14.45 -0.11 -19.81
C GLY A 38 13.12 -0.67 -19.27
N LYS A 39 13.04 -0.93 -17.96
CA LYS A 39 11.88 -1.54 -17.31
C LYS A 39 11.40 -0.72 -16.12
N TYR A 40 10.14 -0.88 -15.76
CA TYR A 40 9.63 -0.39 -14.49
C TYR A 40 9.90 -1.41 -13.39
N VAL A 41 10.32 -0.93 -12.24
CA VAL A 41 10.47 -1.72 -11.02
C VAL A 41 9.60 -1.13 -9.93
N GLN A 42 9.16 -1.98 -9.01
CA GLN A 42 8.38 -1.57 -7.85
C GLN A 42 9.20 -1.70 -6.58
N ARG A 43 8.93 -0.83 -5.61
CA ARG A 43 9.52 -0.86 -4.27
C ARG A 43 8.41 -0.68 -3.24
N ASP A 44 8.40 -1.55 -2.24
CA ASP A 44 7.51 -1.44 -1.08
C ASP A 44 7.79 -0.15 -0.31
N ILE A 45 6.72 0.61 -0.03
CA ILE A 45 6.78 1.83 0.77
C ILE A 45 5.98 1.76 2.06
N GLY A 46 5.28 0.67 2.34
CA GLY A 46 4.58 0.44 3.60
C GLY A 46 3.17 -0.10 3.42
N SER A 47 2.53 -0.40 4.55
CA SER A 47 1.20 -1.01 4.59
C SER A 47 0.31 -0.38 5.65
N ILE A 48 -1.01 -0.38 5.39
CA ILE A 48 -2.04 0.07 6.31
C ILE A 48 -2.96 -1.10 6.63
N CYS A 49 -3.21 -1.34 7.93
CA CYS A 49 -4.20 -2.31 8.38
C CYS A 49 -5.47 -1.59 8.82
N VAL A 50 -6.58 -1.82 8.14
CA VAL A 50 -7.83 -1.10 8.42
C VAL A 50 -8.36 -1.46 9.80
N GLY A 51 -8.54 -0.43 10.63
CA GLY A 51 -9.00 -0.58 12.01
C GLY A 51 -7.89 -0.93 13.02
N LYS A 52 -6.61 -0.84 12.63
CA LYS A 52 -5.46 -0.93 13.53
C LYS A 52 -4.44 0.16 13.19
N LYS A 53 -3.93 0.87 14.20
CA LYS A 53 -2.84 1.84 14.00
C LYS A 53 -1.57 1.10 13.56
N GLY A 54 -1.04 1.44 12.40
CA GLY A 54 0.22 0.92 11.86
C GLY A 54 1.40 1.84 12.14
N ALA A 55 2.62 1.32 11.94
CA ALA A 55 3.84 2.11 12.01
C ALA A 55 3.99 3.04 10.79
N ASP A 56 3.52 2.60 9.62
CA ASP A 56 3.61 3.35 8.37
C ASP A 56 2.45 4.34 8.14
N ASP A 57 1.49 4.43 9.07
CA ASP A 57 0.32 5.31 8.95
C ASP A 57 0.69 6.78 8.68
N MET A 58 1.75 7.25 9.35
CA MET A 58 2.23 8.64 9.25
C MET A 58 3.36 8.79 8.23
N ALA A 59 3.77 7.71 7.56
CA ALA A 59 4.85 7.78 6.60
C ALA A 59 4.41 8.60 5.39
N THR A 60 5.23 9.58 5.00
CA THR A 60 4.92 10.47 3.88
C THR A 60 5.52 9.96 2.58
N LEU A 61 4.91 10.34 1.46
CA LEU A 61 5.46 10.07 0.12
C LEU A 61 6.87 10.65 -0.05
N LYS A 62 7.17 11.80 0.59
CA LYS A 62 8.52 12.39 0.61
C LYS A 62 9.53 11.48 1.30
N GLU A 63 9.21 10.97 2.50
CA GLU A 63 10.08 10.04 3.24
C GLU A 63 10.35 8.76 2.46
N LYS A 64 9.35 8.28 1.72
CA LYS A 64 9.44 7.10 0.87
C LYS A 64 10.02 7.39 -0.51
N ARG A 65 10.57 8.60 -0.74
CA ARG A 65 11.27 9.03 -1.96
C ARG A 65 10.42 8.87 -3.23
N PHE A 66 9.13 9.16 -3.15
CA PHE A 66 8.29 9.29 -4.33
C PHE A 66 8.59 10.60 -5.06
N VAL A 67 8.71 10.56 -6.38
CA VAL A 67 8.90 11.73 -7.23
C VAL A 67 7.79 11.85 -8.27
N ILE A 68 7.59 13.07 -8.79
CA ILE A 68 6.65 13.28 -9.90
C ILE A 68 7.14 12.47 -11.11
N GLY A 69 6.25 11.69 -11.69
CA GLY A 69 6.55 10.75 -12.79
C GLY A 69 6.62 9.29 -12.33
N ASP A 70 6.70 9.03 -11.02
CA ASP A 70 6.49 7.69 -10.47
C ASP A 70 5.00 7.33 -10.45
N TYR A 71 4.71 6.04 -10.50
CA TYR A 71 3.37 5.50 -10.29
C TYR A 71 3.23 4.91 -8.88
N LEU A 72 1.99 4.87 -8.40
CA LEU A 72 1.61 4.25 -7.14
C LEU A 72 0.83 2.97 -7.46
N ASN A 73 1.37 1.83 -7.05
CA ASN A 73 0.68 0.54 -7.10
C ASN A 73 0.15 0.21 -5.70
N VAL A 74 -1.09 -0.27 -5.62
CA VAL A 74 -1.78 -0.53 -4.37
C VAL A 74 -2.41 -1.92 -4.41
N ALA A 75 -2.04 -2.77 -3.46
CA ALA A 75 -2.66 -4.07 -3.27
C ALA A 75 -3.63 -4.04 -2.08
N ILE A 76 -4.86 -4.50 -2.29
CA ILE A 76 -5.89 -4.56 -1.25
C ILE A 76 -6.16 -6.03 -0.92
N SER A 77 -5.80 -6.44 0.29
CA SER A 77 -5.95 -7.81 0.78
C SER A 77 -6.99 -7.86 1.88
N HIS A 78 -8.18 -8.35 1.56
CA HIS A 78 -9.24 -8.52 2.56
C HIS A 78 -8.87 -9.59 3.60
N PRO A 79 -9.34 -9.46 4.85
CA PRO A 79 -9.13 -10.50 5.84
C PRO A 79 -9.82 -11.79 5.37
N MET A 80 -9.05 -12.88 5.30
CA MET A 80 -9.60 -14.20 5.11
C MET A 80 -10.59 -14.46 6.26
N MET A 81 -11.83 -14.82 5.94
CA MET A 81 -12.78 -15.27 6.97
C MET A 81 -12.09 -16.39 7.76
N ALA A 82 -11.94 -16.19 9.07
CA ALA A 82 -11.26 -17.13 9.95
C ALA A 82 -11.92 -18.50 9.82
N GLY A 83 -11.29 -19.39 9.04
CA GLY A 83 -11.90 -20.67 8.67
C GLY A 83 -10.91 -21.71 8.15
N ARG A 84 -9.75 -21.34 7.61
CA ARG A 84 -8.71 -22.32 7.26
C ARG A 84 -7.34 -21.67 7.22
N GLY A 85 -6.39 -22.30 7.91
CA GLY A 85 -5.03 -21.82 8.09
C GLY A 85 -4.31 -21.51 6.78
N GLY A 86 -3.40 -20.55 6.86
CA GLY A 86 -2.52 -20.21 5.74
C GLY A 86 -1.72 -18.97 6.10
N GLY A 87 -0.44 -19.16 6.39
CA GLY A 87 0.50 -18.05 6.53
C GLY A 87 0.46 -17.15 5.28
N ARG A 88 0.69 -15.86 5.50
CA ARG A 88 0.68 -14.82 4.47
C ARG A 88 1.58 -15.21 3.30
N PRO A 89 1.11 -15.18 2.04
CA PRO A 89 2.02 -15.12 0.90
C PRO A 89 2.77 -13.79 0.99
N ARG A 90 4.10 -13.84 1.02
CA ARG A 90 4.93 -12.65 0.82
C ARG A 90 5.00 -12.40 -0.69
N PRO A 91 4.70 -11.19 -1.18
CA PRO A 91 4.96 -10.86 -2.59
C PRO A 91 6.48 -10.81 -2.84
N TYR A 92 6.88 -11.35 -4.00
CA TYR A 92 8.26 -11.44 -4.49
C TYR A 92 8.84 -10.08 -4.86
#